data_AF-A0A1F8TIJ5-F1
#
_entry.id   AF-A0A1F8TIJ5-F1
#
_cell.length_a   1.000
_cell.length_b   1.000
_cell.length_c   1.000
_cell.angle_alpha   90.00
_cell.angle_beta   90.00
_cell.angle_gamma   90.00
#
_symmetry.space_group_name_H-M   'P 1'
#
loop_
_entity.id
_entity.type
_entity.pdbx_description
1 polymer ?
#
loop_
_entity_poly.entity_id
_entity_poly.type
_entity_poly.pdbx_seq_one_letter_code
_entity_poly.pdbx_strand_id
1 'polypeptide(L)'
;MLTRLRNAVGARHDTVEIPASRLKAEIAKILKAEGYITSFETSGTQLVVRLKYLGRSAALRGIDRVSRPPPRPRRRGPGEGLVREMERARSGFAATSEPRLIERSEAPAQAGAISR
;
A
#
# COMPACT_ATOMS: atom_id res chain seq x y z
N MET A 1 -2.16 -9.33 9.68
CA MET A 1 -2.54 -10.54 10.43
C MET A 1 -3.99 -10.91 10.12
N LEU A 2 -4.97 -10.18 10.65
CA LEU A 2 -6.41 -10.47 10.43
C LEU A 2 -6.81 -10.61 8.95
N THR A 3 -6.34 -9.70 8.09
CA THR A 3 -6.59 -9.79 6.64
C THR A 3 -5.98 -11.05 6.01
N ARG A 4 -4.80 -11.49 6.47
CA ARG A 4 -4.17 -12.73 5.96
C ARG A 4 -4.95 -13.97 6.39
N LEU A 5 -5.43 -14.01 7.63
CA LEU A 5 -6.29 -15.09 8.13
C LEU A 5 -7.62 -15.14 7.35
N ARG A 6 -8.26 -13.99 7.14
CA ARG A 6 -9.49 -13.89 6.33
C ARG A 6 -9.28 -14.40 4.91
N ASN A 7 -8.18 -13.98 4.26
CA ASN A 7 -7.86 -14.41 2.91
C ASN A 7 -7.57 -15.92 2.86
N ALA A 8 -6.85 -16.46 3.84
CA ALA A 8 -6.57 -17.88 3.93
C ALA A 8 -7.81 -18.75 4.13
N VAL A 9 -8.78 -18.29 4.94
CA VAL A 9 -10.09 -18.95 5.08
C VAL A 9 -10.83 -18.97 3.74
N GLY A 10 -10.82 -17.86 2.99
CA GLY A 10 -11.42 -17.79 1.65
C GLY A 10 -10.74 -18.73 0.64
N ALA A 11 -9.41 -18.86 0.73
CA ALA A 11 -8.60 -19.75 -0.10
C ALA A 11 -8.57 -21.21 0.39
N ARG A 12 -9.24 -21.53 1.52
CA ARG A 12 -9.25 -22.85 2.16
C ARG A 12 -7.86 -23.40 2.50
N HIS A 13 -6.95 -22.53 2.93
CA HIS A 13 -5.65 -22.96 3.42
C HIS A 13 -5.73 -23.47 4.87
N ASP A 14 -5.03 -24.56 5.17
CA ASP A 14 -4.96 -25.11 6.54
C ASP A 14 -4.00 -24.33 7.44
N THR A 15 -2.95 -23.77 6.84
CA THR A 15 -1.88 -23.05 7.54
C THR A 15 -1.66 -21.66 6.94
N VAL A 16 -1.29 -20.71 7.79
CA VAL A 16 -1.07 -19.32 7.41
C VAL A 16 0.21 -18.81 8.04
N GLU A 17 1.08 -18.24 7.21
CA GLU A 17 2.31 -17.59 7.66
C GLU A 17 2.12 -16.07 7.78
N ILE A 18 2.46 -15.55 8.96
CA ILE A 18 2.30 -14.15 9.30
C ILE A 18 3.58 -13.67 9.95
N PRO A 19 4.15 -12.51 9.57
CA PRO A 19 5.34 -11.98 10.22
C PRO A 19 5.06 -11.84 11.72
N ALA A 20 5.92 -12.42 12.55
CA ALA A 20 5.79 -12.43 13.98
C ALA A 20 5.90 -11.01 14.55
N SER A 21 5.18 -10.80 15.64
CA SER A 21 5.24 -9.59 16.46
C SER A 21 4.63 -9.95 17.81
N ARG A 22 5.12 -9.35 18.90
CA ARG A 22 4.61 -9.60 20.26
C ARG A 22 3.08 -9.50 20.32
N LEU A 23 2.51 -8.42 19.77
CA LEU A 23 1.06 -8.22 19.72
C LEU A 23 0.32 -9.33 18.95
N LYS A 24 0.89 -9.81 17.84
CA LYS A 24 0.26 -10.86 17.02
C LYS A 24 0.28 -12.22 17.73
N ALA A 25 1.34 -12.49 18.49
CA ALA A 25 1.43 -13.69 19.31
C ALA A 25 0.37 -13.69 20.42
N GLU A 26 0.17 -12.56 21.11
CA GLU A 26 -0.91 -12.45 22.11
C GLU A 26 -2.30 -12.61 21.50
N ILE A 27 -2.55 -12.02 20.33
CA ILE A 27 -3.83 -12.22 19.62
C ILE A 27 -4.02 -13.70 19.25
N ALA A 28 -2.96 -14.39 18.79
CA ALA A 28 -3.04 -15.81 18.47
C ALA A 28 -3.32 -16.69 19.70
N LYS A 29 -2.77 -16.34 20.87
CA LYS A 29 -3.11 -17.01 22.14
C LYS A 29 -4.60 -16.89 22.46
N ILE A 30 -5.17 -15.70 22.33
CA ILE A 30 -6.61 -15.46 22.57
C ILE A 30 -7.45 -16.28 21.58
N LEU A 31 -7.12 -16.23 20.30
CA LEU A 31 -7.83 -17.01 19.27
C LEU A 31 -7.77 -18.53 19.51
N LYS A 32 -6.68 -19.03 20.10
CA LYS A 32 -6.54 -20.43 20.49
C LYS A 32 -7.44 -20.75 21.71
N ALA A 33 -7.45 -19.87 22.71
CA ALA A 33 -8.26 -20.05 23.91
C ALA A 33 -9.77 -20.08 23.60
N GLU A 34 -10.21 -19.25 22.66
CA GLU A 34 -11.60 -19.23 22.18
C GLU A 34 -11.92 -20.38 21.20
N GLY A 35 -10.92 -21.15 20.76
CA GLY A 35 -11.11 -22.32 19.92
C GLY A 35 -11.29 -22.04 18.42
N TYR A 36 -10.92 -20.84 17.96
CA TYR A 36 -10.98 -20.45 16.54
C TYR A 36 -9.83 -21.01 15.70
N ILE A 37 -8.68 -21.25 16.31
CA ILE A 37 -7.50 -21.85 15.68
C ILE A 37 -7.10 -23.13 16.40
N THR A 38 -6.48 -24.07 15.68
CA THR A 38 -6.05 -25.36 16.25
C THR A 38 -4.75 -25.19 17.03
N SER A 39 -3.75 -24.57 16.40
CA SER A 39 -2.44 -24.33 17.00
C SER A 39 -1.79 -23.11 16.35
N PHE A 40 -0.80 -22.56 17.03
CA PHE A 40 0.09 -21.55 16.47
C PHE A 40 1.51 -21.84 16.96
N GLU A 41 2.49 -21.55 16.11
CA GLU A 41 3.91 -21.72 16.39
C GLU A 41 4.68 -20.49 15.91
N THR A 42 5.72 -20.12 16.64
CA THR A 42 6.58 -19.00 16.25
C THR A 42 7.92 -19.56 15.80
N SER A 43 8.21 -19.45 14.50
CA SER A 43 9.45 -19.85 13.87
C SER A 43 10.25 -18.60 13.51
N GLY A 44 11.11 -18.15 14.43
CA GLY A 44 11.93 -16.96 14.26
C GLY A 44 11.11 -15.69 14.01
N THR A 45 11.13 -15.21 12.77
CA THR A 45 10.42 -13.99 12.34
C THR A 45 9.01 -14.25 11.82
N GLN A 46 8.56 -15.51 11.78
CA GLN A 46 7.24 -15.90 11.31
C GLN A 46 6.40 -16.54 12.42
N LEU A 47 5.11 -16.28 12.38
CA LEU A 47 4.06 -16.90 13.18
C LEU A 47 3.25 -17.77 12.22
N VAL A 48 3.33 -19.08 12.42
CA VAL A 48 2.57 -20.08 11.67
C VAL A 48 1.30 -20.37 12.46
N VAL A 49 0.14 -20.19 11.82
CA VAL A 49 -1.17 -20.42 12.45
C VAL A 49 -1.89 -21.52 11.70
N ARG A 50 -2.36 -22.54 12.42
CA ARG A 50 -3.18 -23.62 11.87
C ARG A 50 -4.66 -23.33 12.12
N LEU A 51 -5.42 -23.19 11.03
CA LEU A 51 -6.85 -22.87 11.07
C LEU A 51 -7.67 -24.12 11.43
N LYS A 52 -8.78 -23.90 12.12
CA LYS A 52 -9.74 -24.97 12.46
C LYS A 52 -10.90 -24.95 11.46
N TYR A 53 -11.15 -26.10 10.84
CA TYR A 53 -12.28 -26.30 9.93
C TYR A 53 -13.26 -27.33 10.51
N LEU A 54 -14.55 -27.00 10.49
CA LEU A 54 -15.65 -27.91 10.79
C LEU A 54 -16.35 -28.23 9.47
N GLY A 55 -15.90 -29.32 8.84
CA GLY A 55 -16.37 -29.74 7.52
C GLY A 55 -16.10 -28.69 6.46
N ARG A 56 -17.16 -28.12 5.87
CA ARG A 56 -17.06 -27.13 4.78
C ARG A 56 -16.87 -25.70 5.26
N SER A 57 -16.90 -25.46 6.57
CA SER A 57 -16.87 -24.13 7.17
C SER A 57 -15.67 -23.94 8.10
N ALA A 58 -14.97 -22.81 7.97
CA ALA A 58 -13.98 -22.41 8.96
C ALA A 58 -14.66 -22.04 10.29
N ALA A 59 -14.01 -22.36 11.40
CA ALA A 59 -14.40 -21.88 12.73
C ALA A 59 -14.26 -20.35 12.83
N LEU A 60 -13.28 -19.80 12.11
CA LEU A 60 -12.99 -18.39 12.03
C LEU A 60 -13.88 -17.72 10.95
N ARG A 61 -14.97 -17.04 11.36
CA ARG A 61 -15.87 -16.30 10.45
C ARG A 61 -16.00 -14.83 10.87
N GLY A 62 -16.37 -13.97 9.92
CA GLY A 62 -16.75 -12.58 10.22
C GLY A 62 -15.60 -11.70 10.75
N ILE A 63 -14.36 -11.92 10.31
CA ILE A 63 -13.25 -11.05 10.70
C ILE A 63 -13.39 -9.70 10.00
N ASP A 64 -13.82 -8.71 10.76
CA ASP A 64 -13.81 -7.31 10.35
C ASP A 64 -12.88 -6.46 11.23
N ARG A 65 -12.17 -5.54 10.57
CA ARG A 65 -11.39 -4.52 11.27
C ARG A 65 -12.30 -3.34 11.58
N VAL A 66 -12.49 -3.08 12.87
CA VAL A 66 -13.22 -1.90 13.36
C VAL A 66 -12.42 -0.62 13.11
N SER A 67 -11.08 -0.67 13.21
CA SER A 67 -10.21 0.47 12.92
C SER A 67 -9.67 0.45 11.49
N ARG A 68 -10.19 1.37 10.67
CA ARG A 68 -9.74 1.62 9.30
C ARG A 68 -8.89 2.92 9.30
N PRO A 69 -7.61 2.87 8.90
CA PRO A 69 -6.82 4.09 8.76
C PRO A 69 -7.47 5.00 7.70
N PRO A 70 -7.29 6.34 7.81
CA PRO A 70 -7.85 7.26 6.82
C PRO A 70 -7.31 6.92 5.42
N PRO A 71 -8.14 7.04 4.37
CA PRO A 71 -7.70 6.79 3.00
C PRO A 71 -6.57 7.76 2.67
N ARG A 72 -5.40 7.22 2.32
CA ARG A 72 -4.31 8.06 1.80
C ARG A 72 -4.70 8.49 0.39
N PRO A 73 -4.64 9.80 0.06
CA PRO A 73 -4.77 10.22 -1.32
C PRO A 73 -3.67 9.55 -2.14
N ARG A 74 -4.07 8.81 -3.19
CA ARG A 74 -3.11 8.29 -4.16
C ARG A 74 -2.48 9.50 -4.85
N ARG A 75 -1.15 9.60 -4.87
CA ARG A 75 -0.48 10.56 -5.75
C ARG A 75 -0.90 10.21 -7.18
N ARG A 76 -1.49 11.16 -7.90
CA ARG A 76 -1.75 11.00 -9.34
C ARG A 76 -0.45 10.60 -10.01
N GLY A 77 -0.51 9.59 -10.87
CA GLY A 77 0.65 9.16 -11.64
C GLY A 77 1.13 10.30 -12.55
N PRO A 78 2.44 10.39 -12.85
CA PRO A 78 2.95 11.29 -13.87
C PRO A 78 2.37 10.84 -15.23
N GLY A 79 1.24 11.43 -15.62
CA GLY A 79 0.50 11.06 -16.84
C GLY A 79 -0.99 11.41 -16.79
N GLU A 80 -1.60 11.51 -15.61
CA GLU A 80 -3.01 11.90 -15.47
C GLU A 80 -3.28 13.39 -15.76
N GLY A 81 -2.24 14.23 -15.71
CA GLY A 81 -2.33 15.62 -16.15
C GLY A 81 -2.29 15.78 -17.67
N LEU A 82 -1.59 14.86 -18.37
CA LEU A 82 -1.34 14.95 -19.80
C LEU A 82 -2.61 14.74 -20.62
N VAL A 83 -3.51 13.85 -20.16
CA VAL A 83 -4.77 13.55 -20.86
C VAL A 83 -5.66 14.79 -20.92
N ARG A 84 -5.70 15.59 -19.85
CA ARG A 84 -6.47 16.85 -19.81
C ARG A 84 -5.84 17.96 -20.65
N GLU A 85 -4.51 18.01 -20.76
CA GLU A 85 -3.80 18.95 -21.64
C GLU A 85 -4.01 18.59 -23.11
N MET A 86 -3.99 17.30 -23.45
CA MET A 86 -4.30 16.82 -24.79
C MET A 86 -5.77 17.05 -25.18
N GLU A 87 -6.72 16.87 -24.26
CA GLU A 87 -8.13 17.20 -24.51
C GLU A 87 -8.33 18.70 -24.78
N ARG A 88 -7.65 19.58 -24.03
CA ARG A 88 -7.65 21.03 -24.28
C ARG A 88 -7.05 21.40 -25.64
N ALA A 89 -6.00 20.71 -26.08
CA ALA A 89 -5.38 20.93 -27.38
C ALA A 89 -6.26 20.43 -28.55
N ARG A 90 -7.12 19.44 -28.31
CA ARG A 90 -8.09 18.93 -29.29
C ARG A 90 -9.33 19.82 -29.42
N SER A 91 -9.75 20.48 -28.34
CA SER A 91 -10.81 21.49 -28.38
C SER A 91 -10.23 22.83 -28.82
N GLY A 92 -10.07 23.03 -30.13
CA GLY A 92 -9.48 24.23 -30.73
C GLY A 92 -10.23 25.52 -30.38
N PHE A 93 -9.87 26.14 -29.25
CA PHE A 93 -10.21 27.53 -28.94
C PHE A 93 -8.91 28.34 -28.92
N ALA A 94 -8.67 29.02 -30.03
CA ALA A 94 -7.65 30.04 -30.14
C ALA A 94 -8.03 31.24 -29.25
N ALA A 95 -7.19 31.55 -28.27
CA ALA A 95 -7.18 32.85 -27.62
C ALA A 95 -5.75 33.38 -27.72
N THR A 96 -5.50 34.16 -28.77
CA THR A 96 -4.33 35.03 -28.88
C THR A 96 -4.37 36.07 -27.77
N SER A 97 -3.42 36.01 -26.84
CA SER A 97 -2.97 37.18 -26.09
C SER A 97 -1.49 36.99 -25.79
N GLU A 98 -0.65 37.72 -26.52
CA GLU A 98 0.81 37.72 -26.42
C GLU A 98 1.31 37.87 -24.97
N PRO A 99 2.28 37.05 -24.53
CA PRO A 99 3.17 37.45 -23.46
C PRO A 99 4.48 37.99 -24.08
N ARG A 100 4.69 39.29 -23.90
CA ARG A 100 5.95 40.02 -24.15
C ARG A 100 7.18 39.21 -23.70
N LEU A 101 8.13 39.06 -24.62
CA LEU A 101 9.49 38.58 -24.36
C LEU A 101 10.19 39.50 -23.35
N ILE A 102 10.60 38.96 -22.20
CA ILE A 102 11.62 39.55 -21.35
C ILE A 102 12.92 38.87 -21.74
N GLU A 103 13.77 39.60 -22.47
CA GLU A 103 15.15 39.18 -22.75
C GLU A 103 15.90 39.03 -21.42
N ARG A 104 16.33 37.81 -21.11
CA ARG A 104 17.36 37.57 -20.09
C ARG A 104 18.68 37.41 -20.83
N SER A 105 19.54 38.41 -20.68
CA SER A 105 20.92 38.36 -21.12
C SER A 105 21.68 37.26 -20.37
N GLU A 106 22.35 36.41 -21.14
CA GLU A 106 23.34 35.46 -20.65
C GLU A 106 24.60 36.23 -20.24
N ALA A 107 25.03 36.07 -18.98
CA ALA A 107 26.38 36.43 -18.55
C ALA A 107 27.15 35.12 -18.31
N PRO A 108 28.24 34.83 -19.04
CA PRO A 108 28.99 33.60 -18.87
C PRO A 108 29.85 33.63 -17.61
N ALA A 109 29.76 32.54 -16.84
CA ALA A 109 30.69 32.21 -15.78
C ALA A 109 32.09 31.97 -16.38
N GLN A 110 33.07 32.81 -16.02
CA GLN A 110 34.49 32.49 -16.22
C GLN A 110 35.04 31.87 -14.93
N ALA A 111 35.42 30.60 -15.08
CA ALA A 111 36.15 29.81 -14.12
C ALA A 111 37.54 30.41 -13.86
N GLY A 112 37.98 30.32 -12.60
CA GLY A 112 39.32 30.69 -12.21
C GLY A 112 40.39 29.76 -12.76
N ALA A 113 41.53 30.32 -13.14
CA ALA A 113 42.84 29.67 -13.16
C ALA A 113 43.93 30.74 -13.31
N ILE A 114 44.49 31.22 -12.20
CA ILE A 114 45.83 31.84 -12.20
C ILE A 114 46.57 31.29 -10.98
N SER A 115 47.51 30.39 -11.21
CA SER A 115 48.65 30.16 -10.31
C SER A 115 49.84 29.61 -11.12
N ARG A 116 50.86 30.49 -11.22
CA ARG A 116 52.28 30.28 -11.55
C ARG A 116 52.68 29.78 -12.93
#